data_AF-A0ABD5RFT9-F1
#
_entry.id   AF-A0ABD5RFT9-F1
#
_cell.length_a   1.000
_cell.length_b   1.000
_cell.length_c   1.000
_cell.angle_alpha   90.00
_cell.angle_beta   90.00
_cell.angle_gamma   90.00
#
_symmetry.space_group_name_H-M   'P 1'
#
loop_
_entity.id
_entity.type
_entity.pdbx_description
1 polymer ?
#
loop_
_entity_poly.entity_id
_entity_poly.type
_entity_poly.pdbx_seq_one_letter_code
_entity_poly.pdbx_strand_id
1 'polypeptide(L)'
;MARPDDADDEEWTSIVFTYGVPFVGVLIVAVGIAAAVPGAYGIIQEDIADCGDPTIVVEGPEATAERFDGTPPGGVERLGFAELSNTEQAAFEEALADPIGEAHVRAPFPRYETFVNGTVVTYENEEYYATVVADNPCFETAALQFPLGVFAIALGIVGILTPPAYRKLVALERGLE
;
A
#
# COMPACT_ATOMS: atom_id res chain seq x y z
N MET A 1 -7.41 60.27 -13.03
CA MET A 1 -7.59 60.32 -11.58
C MET A 1 -8.17 58.97 -11.20
N ALA A 2 -7.30 58.00 -10.88
CA ALA A 2 -7.72 56.63 -10.54
C ALA A 2 -8.48 56.66 -9.20
N ARG A 3 -9.51 55.83 -9.08
CA ARG A 3 -10.31 55.71 -7.85
C ARG A 3 -9.43 55.02 -6.80
N PRO A 4 -9.46 55.41 -5.52
CA PRO A 4 -8.61 54.78 -4.50
C PRO A 4 -8.80 53.26 -4.39
N ASP A 5 -9.98 52.74 -4.75
CA ASP A 5 -10.25 51.29 -4.81
C ASP A 5 -9.39 50.55 -5.86
N ASP A 6 -8.99 51.20 -6.96
CA ASP A 6 -8.25 50.55 -8.06
C ASP A 6 -6.80 50.21 -7.67
N ALA A 7 -6.19 51.01 -6.77
CA ALA A 7 -4.81 50.82 -6.36
C ALA A 7 -4.63 49.62 -5.41
N ASP A 8 -5.61 49.42 -4.53
CA ASP A 8 -5.63 48.28 -3.61
C ASP A 8 -5.82 46.97 -4.40
N ASP A 9 -6.72 46.95 -5.39
CA ASP A 9 -6.97 45.77 -6.23
C ASP A 9 -5.74 45.36 -7.08
N GLU A 10 -4.97 46.33 -7.60
CA GLU A 10 -3.71 46.06 -8.31
C GLU A 10 -2.62 45.50 -7.38
N GLU A 11 -2.54 46.01 -6.14
CA GLU A 11 -1.60 45.52 -5.13
C GLU A 11 -1.95 44.08 -4.70
N TRP A 12 -3.23 43.80 -4.41
CA TRP A 12 -3.71 42.47 -4.07
C TRP A 12 -3.50 41.48 -5.22
N THR A 13 -3.79 41.88 -6.45
CA THR A 13 -3.57 41.03 -7.65
C THR A 13 -2.09 40.72 -7.82
N SER A 14 -1.20 41.70 -7.60
CA SER A 14 0.26 41.52 -7.68
C SER A 14 0.79 40.58 -6.60
N ILE A 15 0.29 40.70 -5.36
CA ILE A 15 0.65 39.83 -4.23
C ILE A 15 0.17 38.40 -4.47
N VAL A 16 -1.10 38.22 -4.86
CA VAL A 16 -1.69 36.91 -5.17
C VAL A 16 -0.97 36.24 -6.33
N PHE A 17 -0.68 36.98 -7.40
CA PHE A 17 0.03 36.44 -8.55
C PHE A 17 1.49 36.08 -8.22
N THR A 18 2.16 36.88 -7.39
CA THR A 18 3.58 36.68 -7.04
C THR A 18 3.80 35.58 -6.01
N TYR A 19 2.92 35.47 -5.02
CA TYR A 19 3.11 34.58 -3.86
C TYR A 19 2.01 33.53 -3.74
N GLY A 20 0.76 33.91 -4.02
CA GLY A 20 -0.39 33.00 -3.91
C GLY A 20 -0.35 31.87 -4.95
N VAL A 21 -0.13 32.21 -6.23
CA VAL A 21 -0.10 31.23 -7.32
C VAL A 21 1.04 30.20 -7.14
N PRO A 22 2.29 30.58 -6.83
CA PRO A 22 3.34 29.61 -6.54
C PRO A 22 3.07 28.77 -5.29
N PHE A 23 2.52 29.37 -4.23
CA PHE A 23 2.20 28.64 -3.00
C PHE A 23 1.16 27.53 -3.25
N VAL A 24 0.07 27.86 -3.96
CA VAL A 24 -0.93 26.88 -4.38
C VAL A 24 -0.31 25.82 -5.29
N GLY A 25 0.57 26.22 -6.21
CA GLY A 25 1.31 25.30 -7.05
C GLY A 25 2.13 24.28 -6.25
N VAL A 26 2.85 24.72 -5.21
CA VAL A 26 3.60 23.82 -4.31
C VAL A 26 2.68 22.86 -3.55
N LEU A 27 1.54 23.33 -3.05
CA LEU A 27 0.57 22.46 -2.38
C LEU A 27 0.02 21.38 -3.32
N ILE A 28 -0.30 21.74 -4.57
CA ILE A 28 -0.77 20.79 -5.58
C ILE A 28 0.33 19.77 -5.92
N VAL A 29 1.59 20.19 -6.03
CA VAL A 29 2.72 19.25 -6.20
C VAL A 29 2.80 18.29 -5.01
N ALA A 30 2.71 18.78 -3.78
CA ALA A 30 2.79 17.94 -2.58
C ALA A 30 1.69 16.88 -2.55
N VAL A 31 0.44 17.27 -2.83
CA VAL A 31 -0.70 16.33 -2.95
C VAL A 31 -0.48 15.34 -4.10
N GLY A 32 0.04 15.81 -5.23
CA GLY A 32 0.34 14.97 -6.38
C GLY A 32 1.40 13.91 -6.08
N ILE A 33 2.46 14.25 -5.33
CA ILE A 33 3.48 13.29 -4.86
C ILE A 33 2.86 12.25 -3.93
N ALA A 34 2.05 12.70 -2.96
CA ALA A 34 1.37 11.81 -2.03
C ALA A 34 0.43 10.81 -2.73
N ALA A 35 -0.16 11.19 -3.87
CA ALA A 35 -0.96 10.30 -4.69
C ALA A 35 -0.10 9.41 -5.62
N ALA A 36 0.92 9.97 -6.27
CA ALA A 36 1.72 9.29 -7.28
C ALA A 36 2.63 8.21 -6.69
N VAL A 37 3.23 8.44 -5.53
CA VAL A 37 4.17 7.47 -4.93
C VAL A 37 3.48 6.14 -4.62
N PRO A 38 2.37 6.09 -3.84
CA PRO A 38 1.68 4.82 -3.60
C PRO A 38 1.11 4.18 -4.87
N GLY A 39 0.60 4.99 -5.80
CA GLY A 39 0.07 4.48 -7.07
C GLY A 39 1.16 3.85 -7.96
N ALA A 40 2.39 4.35 -7.92
CA ALA A 40 3.52 3.74 -8.62
C ALA A 40 3.93 2.40 -8.01
N TYR A 41 3.90 2.29 -6.68
CA TYR A 41 4.13 1.01 -5.99
C TYR A 41 3.11 -0.04 -6.41
N GLY A 42 1.83 0.33 -6.52
CA GLY A 42 0.78 -0.60 -6.98
C GLY A 42 1.00 -1.17 -8.39
N ILE A 43 1.73 -0.49 -9.28
CA ILE A 43 2.01 -0.98 -10.65
C ILE A 43 3.13 -2.04 -10.65
N ILE A 44 4.08 -1.96 -9.71
CA ILE A 44 5.28 -2.80 -9.67
C ILE A 44 5.10 -3.98 -8.69
N GLN A 45 4.05 -3.96 -7.87
CA GLN A 45 3.85 -4.91 -6.77
C GLN A 45 3.53 -6.34 -7.23
N GLU A 46 2.96 -6.54 -8.43
CA GLU A 46 2.62 -7.88 -8.94
C GLU A 46 3.84 -8.79 -9.17
N ASP A 47 5.05 -8.23 -9.34
CA ASP A 47 6.26 -9.00 -9.68
C ASP A 47 7.27 -9.17 -8.53
N ILE A 48 7.10 -8.47 -7.39
CA ILE A 48 8.16 -8.37 -6.34
C ILE A 48 7.69 -8.78 -4.94
N ALA A 49 6.39 -8.86 -4.68
CA ALA A 49 5.88 -9.26 -3.38
C ALA A 49 4.81 -10.33 -3.54
N ASP A 50 4.87 -11.40 -2.73
CA ASP A 50 3.82 -12.41 -2.50
C ASP A 50 2.56 -11.77 -1.88
N CYS A 51 2.05 -10.75 -2.55
CA CYS A 51 0.99 -9.87 -2.12
C CYS A 51 -0.33 -10.57 -2.39
N GLY A 52 -1.15 -10.73 -1.33
CA GLY A 52 -2.39 -11.48 -1.40
C GLY A 52 -2.25 -12.99 -1.13
N ASP A 53 -1.04 -13.46 -0.82
CA ASP A 53 -0.79 -14.81 -0.32
C ASP A 53 -0.48 -14.76 1.18
N PRO A 54 -1.47 -15.13 2.04
CA PRO A 54 -1.26 -15.15 3.48
C PRO A 54 -0.13 -16.11 3.87
N THR A 55 0.65 -15.72 4.87
CA THR A 55 1.69 -16.57 5.44
C THR A 55 1.11 -17.36 6.61
N ILE A 56 1.25 -18.68 6.56
CA ILE A 56 0.98 -19.57 7.70
C ILE A 56 2.28 -19.93 8.39
N VAL A 57 2.22 -20.13 9.70
CA VAL A 57 3.23 -20.83 10.47
C VAL A 57 2.71 -22.20 10.85
N VAL A 58 3.58 -23.21 10.82
CA VAL A 58 3.31 -24.56 11.29
C VAL A 58 4.33 -24.90 12.36
N GLU A 59 3.84 -25.17 13.55
CA GLU A 59 4.65 -25.56 14.69
C GLU A 59 4.72 -27.08 14.80
N GLY A 60 5.92 -27.59 15.06
CA GLY A 60 6.17 -29.01 15.22
C GLY A 60 5.36 -29.65 16.37
N PRO A 61 5.34 -30.98 16.43
CA PRO A 61 4.49 -31.71 17.36
C PRO A 61 4.88 -31.52 18.82
N GLU A 62 6.19 -31.39 19.10
CA GLU A 62 6.70 -31.13 20.46
C GLU A 62 6.23 -29.76 20.97
N ALA A 63 6.36 -28.70 20.15
CA ALA A 63 5.91 -27.35 20.49
C ALA A 63 4.38 -27.25 20.61
N THR A 64 3.66 -28.01 19.78
CA THR A 64 2.19 -28.10 19.84
C THR A 64 1.74 -28.77 21.14
N ALA A 65 2.38 -29.87 21.53
CA ALA A 65 2.11 -30.56 22.79
C ALA A 65 2.43 -29.67 24.01
N GLU A 66 3.55 -28.96 24.00
CA GLU A 66 3.92 -28.02 25.08
C GLU A 66 2.91 -26.88 25.22
N ARG A 67 2.42 -26.34 24.11
CA ARG A 67 1.45 -25.23 24.12
C ARG A 67 0.11 -25.62 24.70
N PHE A 68 -0.38 -26.81 24.37
CA PHE A 68 -1.77 -27.20 24.66
C PHE A 68 -1.90 -28.25 25.75
N ASP A 69 -0.81 -28.85 26.24
CA ASP A 69 -0.82 -29.97 27.20
C ASP A 69 -1.79 -31.09 26.74
N GLY A 70 -1.79 -31.35 25.43
CA GLY A 70 -2.67 -32.33 24.77
C GLY A 70 -4.14 -31.92 24.58
N THR A 71 -4.56 -30.72 25.03
CA THR A 71 -5.94 -30.24 24.87
C THR A 71 -6.00 -28.80 24.36
N PRO A 72 -6.04 -28.58 23.03
CA PRO A 72 -6.36 -27.28 22.46
C PRO A 72 -7.67 -26.69 23.01
N PRO A 73 -7.72 -25.36 23.22
CA PRO A 73 -8.90 -24.68 23.73
C PRO A 73 -10.07 -24.76 22.74
N GLY A 74 -11.31 -24.58 23.22
CA GLY A 74 -12.55 -24.76 22.44
C GLY A 74 -12.78 -23.81 21.24
N GLY A 75 -11.80 -22.96 20.90
CA GLY A 75 -11.78 -22.14 19.68
C GLY A 75 -10.78 -22.61 18.62
N VAL A 76 -9.93 -23.59 18.93
CA VAL A 76 -8.95 -24.15 17.99
C VAL A 76 -9.54 -25.41 17.35
N GLU A 77 -9.81 -25.33 16.06
CA GLU A 77 -10.39 -26.43 15.29
C GLU A 77 -9.33 -27.50 15.02
N ARG A 78 -9.72 -28.78 15.08
CA ARG A 78 -8.87 -29.91 14.69
C ARG A 78 -9.24 -30.39 13.30
N LEU A 79 -8.26 -30.47 12.41
CA LEU A 79 -8.43 -30.91 11.02
C LEU A 79 -7.45 -32.04 10.70
N GLY A 80 -7.86 -33.01 9.89
CA GLY A 80 -6.92 -33.91 9.25
C GLY A 80 -6.22 -33.24 8.07
N PHE A 81 -4.95 -33.57 7.83
CA PHE A 81 -4.21 -33.09 6.65
C PHE A 81 -4.96 -33.34 5.33
N ALA A 82 -5.63 -34.48 5.20
CA ALA A 82 -6.41 -34.82 4.02
C ALA A 82 -7.68 -33.95 3.81
N GLU A 83 -8.12 -33.22 4.83
CA GLU A 83 -9.26 -32.31 4.74
C GLU A 83 -8.85 -30.95 4.17
N LEU A 84 -7.57 -30.60 4.26
CA LEU A 84 -6.99 -29.42 3.66
C LEU A 84 -7.10 -29.48 2.13
N SER A 85 -7.30 -28.32 1.50
CA SER A 85 -7.19 -28.19 0.05
C SER A 85 -5.76 -28.42 -0.43
N ASN A 86 -5.57 -28.71 -1.71
CA ASN A 86 -4.23 -28.95 -2.28
C ASN A 86 -3.26 -27.78 -2.01
N THR A 87 -3.76 -26.55 -2.04
CA THR A 87 -2.98 -25.34 -1.75
C THR A 87 -2.56 -25.28 -0.29
N GLU A 88 -3.50 -25.53 0.64
CA GLU A 88 -3.23 -25.57 2.08
C GLU A 88 -2.26 -26.71 2.44
N GLN A 89 -2.38 -27.86 1.79
CA GLN A 89 -1.44 -28.99 1.97
C GLN A 89 -0.04 -28.63 1.52
N ALA A 90 0.10 -28.04 0.33
CA ALA A 90 1.40 -27.65 -0.20
C ALA A 90 2.08 -26.61 0.68
N ALA A 91 1.34 -25.60 1.14
CA ALA A 91 1.86 -24.60 2.07
C ALA A 91 2.22 -25.21 3.43
N PHE A 92 1.43 -26.14 3.95
CA PHE A 92 1.73 -26.82 5.20
C PHE A 92 3.02 -27.65 5.11
N GLU A 93 3.21 -28.42 4.03
CA GLU A 93 4.44 -29.18 3.79
C GLU A 93 5.64 -28.25 3.55
N GLU A 94 5.45 -27.14 2.84
CA GLU A 94 6.47 -26.11 2.64
C GLU A 94 6.90 -25.49 3.97
N ALA A 95 5.94 -25.18 4.85
CA ALA A 95 6.20 -24.66 6.19
C ALA A 95 6.96 -25.67 7.05
N LEU A 96 6.62 -26.97 6.99
CA LEU A 96 7.37 -28.01 7.71
C LEU A 96 8.81 -28.17 7.21
N ALA A 97 9.06 -27.91 5.93
CA ALA A 97 10.40 -27.95 5.35
C ALA A 97 11.21 -26.68 5.65
N ASP A 98 10.54 -25.59 6.05
CA ASP A 98 11.15 -24.31 6.32
C ASP A 98 11.74 -24.25 7.76
N PRO A 99 12.98 -23.75 7.94
CA PRO A 99 13.62 -23.69 9.26
C PRO A 99 12.90 -22.85 10.33
N ILE A 100 12.09 -21.87 9.92
CA ILE A 100 11.29 -21.03 10.83
C ILE A 100 9.83 -21.48 10.87
N GLY A 101 9.45 -22.49 10.10
CA GLY A 101 8.11 -23.07 10.10
C GLY A 101 7.10 -22.27 9.30
N GLU A 102 7.51 -21.41 8.37
CA GLU A 102 6.61 -20.49 7.66
C GLU A 102 6.49 -20.80 6.17
N ALA A 103 5.30 -20.58 5.60
CA ALA A 103 5.10 -20.66 4.16
C ALA A 103 3.93 -19.79 3.68
N HIS A 104 3.98 -19.41 2.41
CA HIS A 104 2.92 -18.67 1.73
C HIS A 104 1.84 -19.60 1.19
N VAL A 105 0.57 -19.26 1.43
CA VAL A 105 -0.58 -19.98 0.87
C VAL A 105 -0.95 -19.34 -0.47
N ARG A 106 -0.34 -19.85 -1.54
CA ARG A 106 -0.53 -19.36 -2.91
C ARG A 106 -1.92 -19.75 -3.44
N ALA A 107 -2.87 -18.83 -3.36
CA ALA A 107 -4.33 -18.95 -3.54
C ALA A 107 -4.88 -20.17 -4.37
N PRO A 108 -6.11 -20.68 -4.06
CA PRO A 108 -7.07 -20.22 -3.06
C PRO A 108 -6.85 -20.78 -1.66
N PHE A 109 -7.19 -19.99 -0.62
CA PHE A 109 -7.12 -20.37 0.80
C PHE A 109 -8.52 -20.48 1.44
N PRO A 110 -9.27 -21.58 1.21
CA PRO A 110 -10.67 -21.68 1.61
C PRO A 110 -10.92 -21.70 3.12
N ARG A 111 -9.97 -22.19 3.93
CA ARG A 111 -10.08 -22.23 5.40
C ARG A 111 -9.29 -21.13 6.09
N TYR A 112 -9.10 -20.01 5.42
CA TYR A 112 -8.40 -18.85 5.96
C TYR A 112 -8.87 -18.49 7.40
N GLU A 113 -10.17 -18.34 7.63
CA GLU A 113 -10.74 -18.02 8.95
C GLU A 113 -10.41 -19.07 10.02
N THR A 114 -10.33 -20.35 9.66
CA THR A 114 -9.94 -21.43 10.59
C THR A 114 -8.47 -21.30 10.98
N PHE A 115 -7.59 -20.98 10.04
CA PHE A 115 -6.18 -20.75 10.34
C PHE A 115 -5.95 -19.44 11.11
N VAL A 116 -6.72 -18.38 10.87
CA VAL A 116 -6.63 -17.12 11.65
C VAL A 116 -6.93 -17.36 13.14
N ASN A 117 -7.90 -18.21 13.44
CA ASN A 117 -8.23 -18.58 14.82
C ASN A 117 -7.26 -19.62 15.42
N GLY A 118 -6.33 -20.13 14.60
CA GLY A 118 -5.47 -21.25 14.92
C GLY A 118 -6.18 -22.59 14.74
N THR A 119 -5.48 -23.54 14.13
CA THR A 119 -5.96 -24.90 13.91
C THR A 119 -4.89 -25.91 14.30
N VAL A 120 -5.31 -27.08 14.74
CA VAL A 120 -4.41 -28.23 14.92
C VAL A 120 -4.65 -29.19 13.75
N VAL A 121 -3.62 -29.38 12.94
CA VAL A 121 -3.64 -30.30 11.81
C VAL A 121 -3.00 -31.62 12.21
N THR A 122 -3.72 -32.72 12.02
CA THR A 122 -3.16 -34.07 12.19
C THR A 122 -2.51 -34.53 10.89
N TYR A 123 -1.20 -34.76 10.93
CA TYR A 123 -0.38 -35.25 9.82
C TYR A 123 0.54 -36.37 10.33
N GLU A 124 0.62 -37.48 9.61
CA GLU A 124 1.43 -38.67 9.99
C GLU A 124 1.21 -39.21 11.43
N ASN A 125 0.01 -39.02 11.99
CA ASN A 125 -0.38 -39.34 13.38
C ASN A 125 0.22 -38.43 14.45
N GLU A 126 0.76 -37.28 14.04
CA GLU A 126 1.23 -36.22 14.93
C GLU A 126 0.34 -34.98 14.77
N GLU A 127 0.24 -34.19 15.84
CA GLU A 127 -0.56 -32.97 15.88
C GLU A 127 0.36 -31.75 15.69
N TYR A 128 0.05 -30.92 14.71
CA TYR A 128 0.78 -29.71 14.36
C TYR A 128 -0.12 -28.50 14.51
N TYR A 129 0.31 -27.48 15.24
CA TYR A 129 -0.43 -26.23 15.32
C TYR A 129 -0.10 -25.35 14.11
N ALA A 130 -1.13 -24.93 13.38
CA ALA A 130 -0.99 -24.02 12.25
C ALA A 130 -1.84 -22.77 12.45
N THR A 131 -1.28 -21.61 12.11
CA THR A 131 -2.00 -20.33 12.20
C THR A 131 -1.53 -19.34 11.15
N VAL A 132 -2.37 -18.36 10.79
CA VAL A 132 -1.96 -17.23 9.95
C VAL A 132 -1.12 -16.27 10.78
N VAL A 133 0.10 -15.97 10.31
CA VAL A 133 1.00 -14.99 10.96
C VAL A 133 1.03 -13.65 10.25
N ALA A 134 0.74 -13.62 8.95
CA ALA A 134 0.67 -12.39 8.17
C ALA A 134 -0.36 -12.50 7.04
N ASP A 135 -1.18 -11.47 6.89
CA ASP A 135 -2.16 -11.37 5.80
C ASP A 135 -1.57 -10.90 4.47
N ASN A 136 -0.37 -10.31 4.51
CA ASN A 136 0.29 -9.67 3.36
C ASN A 136 -0.71 -8.91 2.45
N PRO A 137 -1.52 -7.98 3.01
CA PRO A 137 -2.60 -7.37 2.24
C PRO A 137 -2.03 -6.52 1.11
N CYS A 138 -2.57 -6.71 -0.09
CA CYS A 138 -2.25 -5.87 -1.24
C CYS A 138 -2.64 -4.42 -0.96
N PHE A 139 -1.79 -3.48 -1.36
CA PHE A 139 -2.12 -2.08 -1.24
C PHE A 139 -3.12 -1.70 -2.34
N GLU A 140 -4.41 -1.62 -1.99
CA GLU A 140 -5.46 -1.21 -2.93
C GLU A 140 -5.34 0.29 -3.25
N THR A 141 -4.72 0.61 -4.40
CA THR A 141 -4.82 1.95 -4.99
C THR A 141 -5.84 1.95 -6.11
N ALA A 142 -6.60 3.05 -6.22
CA ALA A 142 -7.40 3.27 -7.41
C ALA A 142 -6.47 3.39 -8.63
N ALA A 143 -6.76 2.68 -9.73
CA ALA A 143 -5.92 2.71 -10.94
C ALA A 143 -5.64 4.12 -11.49
N LEU A 144 -6.54 5.08 -11.20
CA LEU A 144 -6.41 6.49 -11.59
C LEU A 144 -5.54 7.33 -10.65
N GLN A 145 -5.16 6.82 -9.48
CA GLN A 145 -4.43 7.58 -8.45
C GLN A 145 -3.04 7.99 -8.93
N PHE A 146 -2.32 7.08 -9.59
CA PHE A 146 -1.02 7.38 -10.19
C PHE A 146 -1.10 8.47 -11.28
N PRO A 147 -1.91 8.32 -12.35
CA PRO A 147 -1.97 9.33 -13.41
C PRO A 147 -2.52 10.68 -12.92
N LEU A 148 -3.48 10.68 -11.98
CA LEU A 148 -3.96 11.93 -11.36
C LEU A 148 -2.89 12.59 -10.50
N GLY A 149 -2.08 11.82 -9.76
CA GLY A 149 -0.95 12.34 -9.00
C GLY A 149 0.10 13.00 -9.88
N VAL A 150 0.49 12.34 -10.98
CA VAL A 150 1.42 12.91 -11.99
C VAL A 150 0.85 14.17 -12.63
N PHE A 151 -0.43 14.17 -12.98
CA PHE A 151 -1.10 15.34 -13.54
C PHE A 151 -1.12 16.52 -12.56
N ALA A 152 -1.42 16.27 -11.28
CA ALA A 152 -1.37 17.28 -10.23
C ALA A 152 0.04 17.88 -10.11
N ILE A 153 1.09 17.05 -10.10
CA ILE A 153 2.49 17.54 -10.09
C ILE A 153 2.75 18.47 -11.28
N ALA A 154 2.39 18.05 -12.50
CA ALA A 154 2.59 18.86 -13.69
C ALA A 154 1.86 20.20 -13.61
N LEU A 155 0.60 20.20 -13.16
CA LEU A 155 -0.21 21.40 -13.00
C LEU A 155 0.37 22.34 -11.92
N GLY A 156 0.84 21.78 -10.80
CA GLY A 156 1.49 22.54 -9.75
C GLY A 156 2.80 23.19 -10.20
N ILE A 157 3.61 22.48 -11.00
CA ILE A 157 4.83 23.03 -11.62
C ILE A 157 4.49 24.20 -12.55
N VAL A 158 3.45 24.08 -13.38
CA VAL A 158 2.98 25.18 -14.24
C VAL A 158 2.59 26.38 -13.39
N GLY A 159 1.86 26.20 -12.29
CA GLY A 159 1.52 27.27 -11.35
C GLY A 159 2.75 27.96 -10.78
N ILE A 160 3.76 27.21 -10.34
CA ILE A 160 5.01 27.74 -9.78
C ILE A 160 5.79 28.56 -10.82
N LEU A 161 5.85 28.07 -12.07
CA LEU A 161 6.66 28.69 -13.13
C LEU A 161 5.96 29.83 -13.86
N THR A 162 4.63 29.96 -13.74
CA THR A 162 3.85 30.98 -14.46
C THR A 162 4.31 32.41 -14.12
N PRO A 163 4.45 32.83 -12.85
CA PRO A 163 4.88 34.19 -12.54
C PRO A 163 6.29 34.57 -13.05
N PRO A 164 7.36 33.76 -12.85
CA PRO A 164 8.68 34.11 -13.38
C PRO A 164 8.75 34.03 -14.91
N ALA A 165 8.04 33.09 -15.54
CA ALA A 165 7.97 33.01 -16.99
C ALA A 165 7.28 34.24 -17.60
N TYR A 166 6.16 34.68 -17.01
CA TYR A 166 5.46 35.89 -17.43
C TYR A 166 6.34 37.13 -17.33
N ARG A 167 7.07 37.29 -16.20
CA ARG A 167 8.03 38.41 -16.04
C ARG A 167 9.11 38.42 -17.11
N LYS A 168 9.63 37.25 -17.50
CA LYS A 168 10.63 37.15 -18.58
C LYS A 168 10.06 37.53 -19.94
N LEU A 169 8.83 37.09 -20.26
CA LEU A 169 8.19 37.42 -21.53
C LEU A 169 7.94 38.93 -21.65
N VAL A 170 7.41 39.56 -20.60
CA VAL A 170 7.19 41.02 -20.58
C VAL A 170 8.50 41.80 -20.67
N ALA A 171 9.57 41.32 -20.03
CA ALA A 171 10.89 41.95 -20.14
C ALA A 171 11.48 41.86 -21.56
N LEU A 172 11.19 40.77 -22.30
CA LEU A 172 11.60 40.62 -23.70
C LEU A 172 10.82 41.54 -24.63
N GLU A 173 9.50 41.68 -24.45
CA GLU A 173 8.67 42.61 -25.24
C GLU A 173 9.14 44.05 -25.06
N ARG A 174 9.38 44.50 -23.82
CA ARG A 174 9.81 45.88 -23.53
C ARG A 174 11.26 46.19 -23.95
N GLY A 175 12.09 45.17 -24.15
CA GLY A 175 13.47 45.33 -24.62
C GLY A 175 13.61 45.28 -26.14
N LEU A 176 12.53 44.94 -26.85
CA LEU A 176 12.44 44.93 -28.32
C LEU A 176 11.90 46.25 -28.89
N GLU A 177 11.45 47.17 -28.04
CA GLU A 177 11.04 48.55 -28.37
C GLU A 177 12.22 49.54 -28.33
#